data_AF-A0A956C8M6-F1
#
_entry.id   AF-A0A956C8M6-F1
#
_cell.length_a   1.000
_cell.length_b   1.000
_cell.length_c   1.000
_cell.angle_alpha   90.00
_cell.angle_beta   90.00
_cell.angle_gamma   90.00
#
_symmetry.space_group_name_H-M   'P 1'
#
loop_
_entity.id
_entity.type
_entity.pdbx_description
1 polymer ?
#
loop_
_entity_poly.entity_id
_entity_poly.type
_entity_poly.pdbx_seq_one_letter_code
_entity_poly.pdbx_strand_id
1 'polypeptide(L)'
;MSPLLPRMLPVAIALLLSACSKSDSDAGQKAHTAGPTATPELSVPFGEGSTALGRDIPEEGSPEGPTAFVVDASGRIHVLDGVSDAIKVFEGKQQVASVALPSRPFDDLELLDDGSYALLDLHSEPGITFVTASGKITALVQLDPALVPEPSLVTALTRIDGALWVEVEDERLVKVATLAGTLAEPEVADGKLLRDGATLGVKVNGDATLDITESAAAGETAKTFAHLTFPERVAECTLLASGPNGRVLVVARLDAEQADPEQDLDETQVLVSLDPSGKEQWRSVLPPLPGLVRSYRPVRVGADGNVYALTTSDTSATIVKVTP
;
A
#
# COMPACT_ATOMS: atom_id res chain seq x y z
N MET A 1 56.04 65.23 -5.96
CA MET A 1 55.87 65.40 -7.42
C MET A 1 56.08 64.04 -8.07
N SER A 2 55.14 63.66 -8.94
CA SER A 2 55.02 62.38 -9.67
C SER A 2 54.65 61.13 -8.86
N PRO A 3 53.38 60.66 -8.89
CA PRO A 3 53.03 59.30 -8.49
C PRO A 3 53.23 58.34 -9.68
N LEU A 4 53.75 57.16 -9.37
CA LEU A 4 53.89 56.01 -10.27
C LEU A 4 52.50 55.42 -10.58
N LEU A 5 52.14 55.34 -11.86
CA LEU A 5 51.00 54.57 -12.38
C LEU A 5 51.35 53.07 -12.40
N PRO A 6 50.45 52.16 -11.97
CA PRO A 6 50.62 50.74 -12.21
C PRO A 6 50.17 50.38 -13.63
N ARG A 7 50.96 49.53 -14.29
CA ARG A 7 50.64 48.92 -15.59
C ARG A 7 49.48 47.94 -15.43
N MET A 8 48.38 48.15 -16.16
CA MET A 8 47.35 47.14 -16.38
C MET A 8 47.89 46.04 -17.32
N LEU A 9 47.84 44.79 -16.87
CA LEU A 9 47.91 43.61 -17.74
C LEU A 9 46.51 43.32 -18.31
N PRO A 10 46.38 42.84 -19.56
CA PRO A 10 45.11 42.35 -20.08
C PRO A 10 44.78 40.99 -19.46
N VAL A 11 43.60 40.87 -18.86
CA VAL A 11 42.99 39.59 -18.47
C VAL A 11 42.42 38.96 -19.73
N ALA A 12 43.01 37.86 -20.17
CA ALA A 12 42.45 37.02 -21.23
C ALA A 12 41.32 36.17 -20.64
N ILE A 13 40.08 36.47 -21.02
CA ILE A 13 38.92 35.62 -20.73
C ILE A 13 38.97 34.44 -21.70
N ALA A 14 39.32 33.25 -21.18
CA ALA A 14 39.16 32.00 -21.90
C ALA A 14 37.69 31.58 -21.82
N LEU A 15 36.96 31.69 -22.93
CA LEU A 15 35.68 31.01 -23.11
C LEU A 15 35.93 29.49 -23.12
N LEU A 16 35.56 28.81 -22.04
CA LEU A 16 35.36 27.37 -22.04
C LEU A 16 34.04 27.09 -22.77
N LEU A 17 34.15 26.69 -24.04
CA LEU A 17 33.07 26.04 -24.77
C LEU A 17 32.77 24.70 -24.09
N SER A 18 31.69 24.67 -23.32
CA SER A 18 31.13 23.45 -22.77
C SER A 18 30.68 22.57 -23.93
N ALA A 19 31.35 21.44 -24.12
CA ALA A 19 30.96 20.44 -25.08
C ALA A 19 29.65 19.79 -24.57
N CYS A 20 28.54 20.03 -25.27
CA CYS A 20 27.32 19.26 -25.11
C CYS A 20 27.64 17.79 -25.42
N SER A 21 27.83 16.97 -24.39
CA SER A 21 27.80 15.52 -24.54
C SER A 21 26.36 15.13 -24.85
N LYS A 22 26.09 14.76 -26.11
CA LYS A 22 24.90 13.98 -26.44
C LYS A 22 25.03 12.66 -25.71
N SER A 23 24.26 12.47 -24.64
CA SER A 23 24.07 11.19 -24.01
C SER A 23 23.25 10.32 -24.96
N ASP A 24 23.90 9.33 -25.56
CA ASP A 24 23.23 8.21 -26.23
C ASP A 24 22.53 7.36 -25.16
N SER A 25 21.35 7.80 -24.72
CA SER A 25 20.44 7.01 -23.88
C SER A 25 19.32 6.44 -24.75
N ASP A 26 19.70 5.62 -25.73
CA ASP A 26 18.77 4.81 -26.54
C ASP A 26 18.91 3.33 -26.13
N ALA A 27 18.93 3.08 -24.82
CA ALA A 27 18.75 1.74 -24.29
C ALA A 27 17.27 1.38 -24.49
N GLY A 28 16.99 0.69 -25.60
CA GLY A 28 15.66 0.29 -26.03
C GLY A 28 14.83 -0.31 -24.90
N GLN A 29 14.01 0.54 -24.27
CA GLN A 29 13.03 0.14 -23.27
C GLN A 29 11.99 -0.70 -24.02
N LYS A 30 12.01 -2.01 -23.80
CA LYS A 30 11.02 -2.90 -24.39
C LYS A 30 9.65 -2.43 -23.92
N ALA A 31 8.76 -2.13 -24.87
CA ALA A 31 7.38 -1.80 -24.56
C ALA A 31 6.77 -2.91 -23.69
N HIS A 32 6.32 -2.54 -22.49
CA HIS A 32 5.65 -3.46 -21.57
C HIS A 32 4.27 -3.82 -22.12
N THR A 33 3.81 -5.05 -21.87
CA THR A 33 2.46 -5.47 -22.26
C THR A 33 1.43 -4.71 -21.41
N ALA A 34 0.54 -3.96 -22.06
CA ALA A 34 -0.57 -3.31 -21.39
C ALA A 34 -1.50 -4.35 -20.74
N GLY A 35 -1.80 -4.14 -19.47
CA GLY A 35 -2.66 -4.99 -18.66
C GLY A 35 -4.14 -4.60 -18.70
N PRO A 36 -4.97 -5.31 -17.92
CA PRO A 36 -6.38 -5.01 -17.76
C PRO A 36 -6.59 -3.60 -17.17
N THR A 37 -7.58 -2.86 -17.67
CA THR A 37 -7.91 -1.52 -17.17
C THR A 37 -8.67 -1.59 -15.84
N ALA A 38 -8.34 -0.71 -14.90
CA ALA A 38 -9.11 -0.53 -13.68
C ALA A 38 -10.51 0.04 -13.97
N THR A 39 -11.55 -0.57 -13.41
CA THR A 39 -12.95 -0.13 -13.56
C THR A 39 -13.55 0.21 -12.20
N PRO A 40 -14.34 1.30 -12.07
CA PRO A 40 -15.06 1.58 -10.84
C PRO A 40 -16.02 0.43 -10.47
N GLU A 41 -15.83 -0.15 -9.29
CA GLU A 41 -16.70 -1.21 -8.75
C GLU A 41 -17.74 -0.60 -7.81
N LEU A 42 -17.28 0.26 -6.90
CA LEU A 42 -18.09 0.91 -5.88
C LEU A 42 -17.72 2.40 -5.83
N SER A 43 -18.73 3.26 -5.74
CA SER A 43 -18.54 4.69 -5.47
C SER A 43 -19.61 5.11 -4.48
N VAL A 44 -19.18 5.56 -3.30
CA VAL A 44 -20.05 5.90 -2.19
C VAL A 44 -19.83 7.36 -1.82
N PRO A 45 -20.89 8.19 -1.80
CA PRO A 45 -20.76 9.58 -1.42
C PRO A 45 -20.35 9.71 0.04
N PHE A 46 -19.59 10.77 0.33
CA PHE A 46 -19.41 11.21 1.71
C PHE A 46 -20.65 11.94 2.21
N GLY A 47 -20.92 11.86 3.51
CA GLY A 47 -21.95 12.66 4.16
C GLY A 47 -22.63 11.94 5.31
N GLU A 48 -23.78 12.50 5.69
CA GLU A 48 -24.62 11.95 6.74
C GLU A 48 -25.57 10.89 6.19
N GLY A 49 -25.79 9.82 6.96
CA GLY A 49 -26.81 8.83 6.66
C GLY A 49 -26.28 7.40 6.60
N SER A 50 -27.22 6.46 6.56
CA SER A 50 -26.90 5.04 6.67
C SER A 50 -26.18 4.47 5.45
N THR A 51 -26.17 5.16 4.31
CA THR A 51 -25.58 4.68 3.04
C THR A 51 -24.39 5.51 2.56
N ALA A 52 -24.07 6.62 3.23
CA ALA A 52 -22.90 7.45 2.92
C ALA A 52 -21.70 6.93 3.73
N LEU A 53 -20.47 7.22 3.29
CA LEU A 53 -19.28 7.02 4.12
C LEU A 53 -18.99 8.29 4.94
N GLY A 54 -18.44 8.11 6.13
CA GLY A 54 -18.00 9.21 6.98
C GLY A 54 -16.76 9.87 6.40
N ARG A 55 -16.66 11.19 6.60
CA ARG A 55 -15.47 11.99 6.31
C ARG A 55 -15.43 13.13 7.30
N ASP A 56 -14.25 13.38 7.86
CA ASP A 56 -13.98 14.55 8.68
C ASP A 56 -12.81 15.33 8.08
N ILE A 57 -12.99 16.64 7.96
CA ILE A 57 -11.95 17.55 7.47
C ILE A 57 -11.86 18.66 8.52
N PRO A 58 -11.07 18.46 9.58
CA PRO A 58 -10.95 19.46 10.63
C PRO A 58 -10.23 20.70 10.10
N GLU A 59 -10.47 21.85 10.73
CA GLU A 59 -9.72 23.09 10.45
C GLU A 59 -8.23 22.92 10.79
N GLU A 60 -7.93 22.16 11.83
CA GLU A 60 -6.58 21.76 12.25
C GLU A 60 -6.54 20.25 12.43
N GLY A 61 -5.64 19.56 11.72
CA GLY A 61 -5.46 18.11 11.82
C GLY A 61 -5.33 17.44 10.46
N SER A 62 -5.26 16.10 10.47
CA SER A 62 -5.29 15.30 9.25
C SER A 62 -6.75 14.95 8.92
N PRO A 63 -7.19 15.04 7.66
CA PRO A 63 -8.53 14.60 7.30
C PRO A 63 -8.69 13.09 7.48
N GLU A 64 -9.89 12.70 7.91
CA GLU A 64 -10.26 11.32 8.22
C GLU A 64 -11.38 10.84 7.29
N GLY A 65 -11.48 9.52 7.13
CA GLY A 65 -12.49 8.86 6.32
C GLY A 65 -12.29 7.34 6.33
N PRO A 66 -12.71 6.63 5.27
CA PRO A 66 -12.52 5.19 5.18
C PRO A 66 -11.03 4.83 5.20
N THR A 67 -10.61 4.03 6.19
CA THR A 67 -9.19 3.73 6.42
C THR A 67 -8.72 2.51 5.64
N ALA A 68 -9.56 1.47 5.58
CA ALA A 68 -9.25 0.20 4.94
C ALA A 68 -10.52 -0.49 4.41
N PHE A 69 -10.35 -1.56 3.64
CA PHE A 69 -11.45 -2.40 3.16
C PHE A 69 -11.00 -3.85 2.96
N VAL A 70 -11.93 -4.79 2.86
CA VAL A 70 -11.68 -6.17 2.41
C VAL A 70 -12.75 -6.61 1.42
N VAL A 71 -12.39 -7.52 0.51
CA VAL A 71 -13.34 -8.09 -0.46
C VAL A 71 -13.43 -9.59 -0.24
N ASP A 72 -14.64 -10.08 0.01
CA ASP A 72 -14.88 -11.50 0.23
C ASP A 72 -14.93 -12.31 -1.09
N ALA A 73 -15.03 -13.63 -0.98
CA ALA A 73 -15.04 -14.52 -2.14
C ALA A 73 -16.27 -14.35 -3.05
N SER A 74 -17.32 -13.68 -2.57
CA SER A 74 -18.52 -13.33 -3.36
C SER A 74 -18.41 -11.97 -4.04
N GLY A 75 -17.32 -11.23 -3.80
CA GLY A 75 -17.12 -9.87 -4.32
C GLY A 75 -17.78 -8.79 -3.48
N ARG A 76 -18.30 -9.10 -2.27
CA ARG A 76 -18.81 -8.07 -1.36
C ARG A 76 -17.65 -7.29 -0.78
N ILE A 77 -17.83 -5.98 -0.68
CA ILE A 77 -16.82 -5.04 -0.20
C ILE A 77 -17.19 -4.60 1.21
N HIS A 78 -16.29 -4.84 2.16
CA HIS A 78 -16.44 -4.44 3.56
C HIS A 78 -15.51 -3.26 3.81
N VAL A 79 -16.05 -2.08 4.03
CA VAL A 79 -15.30 -0.84 4.20
C VAL A 79 -15.25 -0.49 5.68
N LEU A 80 -14.05 -0.32 6.23
CA LEU A 80 -13.84 0.21 7.57
C LEU A 80 -13.96 1.73 7.53
N ASP A 81 -15.06 2.23 8.07
CA ASP A 81 -15.40 3.64 8.14
C ASP A 81 -15.14 4.13 9.56
N GLY A 82 -13.90 4.57 9.81
CA GLY A 82 -13.45 5.01 11.14
C GLY A 82 -14.21 6.24 11.65
N VAL A 83 -14.66 7.13 10.76
CA VAL A 83 -15.45 8.32 11.13
C VAL A 83 -16.85 7.94 11.62
N SER A 84 -17.44 6.88 11.03
CA SER A 84 -18.76 6.39 11.43
C SER A 84 -18.72 5.29 12.50
N ASP A 85 -17.53 4.92 13.00
CA ASP A 85 -17.31 3.76 13.87
C ASP A 85 -18.04 2.51 13.37
N ALA A 86 -17.89 2.18 12.08
CA ALA A 86 -18.64 1.07 11.47
C ALA A 86 -17.88 0.36 10.36
N ILE A 87 -18.24 -0.90 10.12
CA ILE A 87 -17.92 -1.61 8.88
C ILE A 87 -19.17 -1.61 8.00
N LYS A 88 -19.10 -0.97 6.82
CA LYS A 88 -20.20 -0.93 5.85
C LYS A 88 -19.96 -1.98 4.77
N VAL A 89 -20.96 -2.82 4.53
CA VAL A 89 -20.86 -3.94 3.60
C VAL A 89 -21.69 -3.67 2.36
N PHE A 90 -21.06 -3.76 1.20
CA PHE A 90 -21.65 -3.47 -0.10
C PHE A 90 -21.66 -4.71 -0.99
N GLU A 91 -22.79 -4.91 -1.67
CA GLU A 91 -22.94 -5.86 -2.76
C GLU A 91 -23.24 -5.06 -4.03
N GLY A 92 -22.26 -4.97 -4.93
CA GLY A 92 -22.25 -3.98 -5.99
C GLY A 92 -22.36 -2.56 -5.41
N LYS A 93 -23.36 -1.79 -5.85
CA LYS A 93 -23.58 -0.39 -5.40
C LYS A 93 -24.51 -0.27 -4.19
N GLN A 94 -25.04 -1.38 -3.69
CA GLN A 94 -26.01 -1.37 -2.60
C GLN A 94 -25.33 -1.74 -1.29
N GLN A 95 -25.52 -0.92 -0.26
CA GLN A 95 -25.17 -1.32 1.10
C GLN A 95 -26.17 -2.37 1.60
N VAL A 96 -25.66 -3.54 1.99
CA VAL A 96 -26.47 -4.68 2.45
C VAL A 96 -26.37 -4.93 3.95
N ALA A 97 -25.32 -4.42 4.61
CA ALA A 97 -25.17 -4.48 6.06
C ALA A 97 -24.33 -3.32 6.60
N SER A 98 -24.44 -3.09 7.91
CA SER A 98 -23.57 -2.18 8.67
C SER A 98 -23.30 -2.82 10.03
N VAL A 99 -22.03 -2.93 10.41
CA VAL A 99 -21.59 -3.50 11.68
C VAL A 99 -21.05 -2.35 12.53
N ALA A 100 -21.76 -2.03 13.62
CA ALA A 100 -21.31 -0.98 14.54
C ALA A 100 -20.04 -1.44 15.28
N LEU A 101 -19.06 -0.57 15.41
CA LEU A 101 -17.82 -0.81 16.13
C LEU A 101 -17.80 -0.02 17.44
N PRO A 102 -16.98 -0.44 18.43
CA PRO A 102 -16.63 0.46 19.52
C PRO A 102 -15.91 1.69 18.96
N SER A 103 -16.16 2.86 19.57
CA SER A 103 -15.51 4.11 19.14
C SER A 103 -14.01 4.08 19.42
N ARG A 104 -13.24 3.70 18.39
CA ARG A 104 -11.79 3.45 18.41
C ARG A 104 -11.20 3.66 17.00
N PRO A 105 -9.98 4.21 16.89
CA PRO A 105 -9.31 4.42 15.62
C PRO A 105 -8.70 3.10 15.11
N PHE A 106 -9.49 2.26 14.44
CA PHE A 106 -8.96 1.07 13.78
C PHE A 106 -8.28 1.44 12.46
N ASP A 107 -7.05 0.97 12.27
CA ASP A 107 -6.20 1.30 11.12
C ASP A 107 -6.45 0.34 9.95
N ASP A 108 -6.68 -0.96 10.21
CA ASP A 108 -6.86 -1.98 9.17
C ASP A 108 -7.87 -3.07 9.59
N LEU A 109 -8.32 -3.89 8.64
CA LEU A 109 -9.18 -5.05 8.91
C LEU A 109 -8.86 -6.30 8.10
N GLU A 110 -9.24 -7.45 8.65
CA GLU A 110 -9.33 -8.73 7.95
C GLU A 110 -10.69 -9.39 8.20
N LEU A 111 -11.23 -10.07 7.16
CA LEU A 111 -12.46 -10.86 7.25
C LEU A 111 -12.12 -12.31 7.60
N LEU A 112 -12.77 -12.84 8.63
CA LEU A 112 -12.57 -14.21 9.09
C LEU A 112 -13.59 -15.17 8.43
N ASP A 113 -13.31 -16.47 8.50
CA ASP A 113 -14.10 -17.51 7.80
C ASP A 113 -15.56 -17.57 8.25
N ASP A 114 -15.85 -17.17 9.49
CA ASP A 114 -17.20 -17.13 10.06
C ASP A 114 -17.94 -15.81 9.80
N GLY A 115 -17.34 -14.90 9.02
CA GLY A 115 -17.89 -13.58 8.72
C GLY A 115 -17.69 -12.53 9.83
N SER A 116 -16.94 -12.88 10.88
CA SER A 116 -16.44 -11.92 11.86
C SER A 116 -15.20 -11.18 11.33
N TYR A 117 -14.69 -10.21 12.10
CA TYR A 117 -13.58 -9.36 11.69
C TYR A 117 -12.48 -9.36 12.72
N ALA A 118 -11.24 -9.23 12.23
CA ALA A 118 -10.09 -8.84 13.02
C ALA A 118 -9.71 -7.41 12.64
N LEU A 119 -9.56 -6.54 13.64
CA LEU A 119 -9.33 -5.11 13.46
C LEU A 119 -8.00 -4.72 14.09
N LEU A 120 -7.13 -4.06 13.34
CA LEU A 120 -5.86 -3.54 13.84
C LEU A 120 -6.08 -2.19 14.50
N ASP A 121 -5.61 -2.03 15.73
CA ASP A 121 -5.52 -0.73 16.44
C ASP A 121 -4.04 -0.53 16.78
N LEU A 122 -3.45 0.60 16.37
CA LEU A 122 -2.06 0.95 16.66
C LEU A 122 -1.89 2.09 17.66
N HIS A 123 -2.99 2.62 18.20
CA HIS A 123 -2.99 3.87 18.96
C HIS A 123 -2.99 3.60 20.46
N SER A 124 -4.15 3.21 20.99
CA SER A 124 -4.39 3.22 22.45
C SER A 124 -3.90 1.94 23.12
N GLU A 125 -4.25 0.80 22.52
CA GLU A 125 -3.86 -0.53 22.98
C GLU A 125 -3.42 -1.34 21.76
N PRO A 126 -2.16 -1.17 21.31
CA PRO A 126 -1.71 -1.75 20.05
C PRO A 126 -1.93 -3.26 19.99
N GLY A 127 -2.73 -3.71 19.02
CA GLY A 127 -3.21 -5.08 18.97
C GLY A 127 -4.26 -5.34 17.92
N ILE A 128 -4.79 -6.57 17.96
CA ILE A 128 -5.86 -7.04 17.09
C ILE A 128 -7.11 -7.27 17.93
N THR A 129 -8.16 -6.50 17.64
CA THR A 129 -9.49 -6.66 18.23
C THR A 129 -10.36 -7.54 17.35
N PHE A 130 -10.94 -8.59 17.92
CA PHE A 130 -11.84 -9.48 17.22
C PHE A 130 -13.28 -9.06 17.49
N VAL A 131 -14.07 -8.84 16.43
CA VAL A 131 -15.47 -8.44 16.51
C VAL A 131 -16.36 -9.36 15.68
N THR A 132 -17.50 -9.77 16.22
CA THR A 132 -18.48 -10.56 15.48
C THR A 132 -19.08 -9.76 14.32
N ALA A 133 -19.82 -10.43 13.43
CA ALA A 133 -20.65 -9.79 12.41
C ALA A 133 -21.72 -8.83 12.98
N SER A 134 -21.98 -8.86 14.30
CA SER A 134 -22.88 -7.92 14.98
C SER A 134 -22.14 -6.78 15.69
N GLY A 135 -20.81 -6.70 15.59
CA GLY A 135 -20.00 -5.67 16.22
C GLY A 135 -19.58 -5.95 17.66
N LYS A 136 -19.89 -7.16 18.17
CA LYS A 136 -19.53 -7.52 19.55
C LYS A 136 -18.07 -7.94 19.61
N ILE A 137 -17.29 -7.30 20.49
CA ILE A 137 -15.91 -7.71 20.78
C ILE A 137 -15.92 -9.10 21.43
N THR A 138 -15.10 -10.02 20.90
CA THR A 138 -14.93 -11.39 21.42
C THR A 138 -13.55 -11.63 22.01
N ALA A 139 -12.53 -10.95 21.50
CA ALA A 139 -11.16 -11.06 21.98
C ALA A 139 -10.34 -9.79 21.66
N LEU A 140 -9.23 -9.64 22.38
CA LEU A 140 -8.17 -8.67 22.11
C LEU A 140 -6.84 -9.40 22.26
N VAL A 141 -6.00 -9.37 21.22
CA VAL A 141 -4.64 -9.90 21.25
C VAL A 141 -3.68 -8.72 21.08
N GLN A 142 -2.95 -8.37 22.13
CA GLN A 142 -1.98 -7.27 22.09
C GLN A 142 -0.75 -7.65 21.27
N LEU A 143 -0.14 -6.67 20.61
CA LEU A 143 1.16 -6.86 19.97
C LEU A 143 2.23 -7.11 21.03
N ASP A 144 3.09 -8.10 20.80
CA ASP A 144 4.22 -8.36 21.69
C ASP A 144 5.28 -7.26 21.51
N PRO A 145 5.58 -6.44 22.54
CA PRO A 145 6.55 -5.35 22.42
C PRO A 145 7.99 -5.84 22.20
N ALA A 146 8.29 -7.13 22.44
CA ALA A 146 9.58 -7.72 22.09
C ALA A 146 9.70 -7.99 20.58
N LEU A 147 8.58 -8.24 19.90
CA LEU A 147 8.53 -8.53 18.45
C LEU A 147 8.18 -7.29 17.63
N VAL A 148 7.38 -6.39 18.19
CA VAL A 148 6.97 -5.10 17.59
C VAL A 148 7.21 -3.98 18.60
N PRO A 149 8.47 -3.53 18.77
CA PRO A 149 8.82 -2.50 19.76
C PRO A 149 8.16 -1.15 19.48
N GLU A 150 7.92 -0.84 18.20
CA GLU A 150 7.32 0.39 17.72
C GLU A 150 6.06 0.08 16.90
N PRO A 151 4.88 -0.01 17.52
CA PRO A 151 3.63 -0.34 16.82
C PRO A 151 3.26 0.60 15.68
N SER A 152 3.71 1.86 15.72
CA SER A 152 3.50 2.83 14.65
C SER A 152 4.20 2.47 13.33
N LEU A 153 5.13 1.51 13.36
CA LEU A 153 5.80 0.98 12.17
C LEU A 153 5.06 -0.20 11.54
N VAL A 154 3.96 -0.66 12.15
CA VAL A 154 3.08 -1.62 11.48
C VAL A 154 2.45 -0.91 10.27
N THR A 155 2.38 -1.60 9.14
CA THR A 155 1.87 -1.06 7.85
C THR A 155 0.69 -1.84 7.30
N ALA A 156 0.48 -3.09 7.74
CA ALA A 156 -0.66 -3.91 7.29
C ALA A 156 -1.04 -5.00 8.30
N LEU A 157 -2.32 -5.36 8.32
CA LEU A 157 -2.81 -6.62 8.87
C LEU A 157 -3.11 -7.58 7.71
N THR A 158 -2.64 -8.82 7.79
CA THR A 158 -2.86 -9.81 6.73
C THR A 158 -3.12 -11.20 7.30
N ARG A 159 -3.85 -12.01 6.53
CA ARG A 159 -4.12 -13.41 6.85
C ARG A 159 -3.21 -14.32 6.03
N ILE A 160 -2.47 -15.19 6.71
CA ILE A 160 -1.54 -16.15 6.10
C ILE A 160 -1.65 -17.48 6.84
N ASP A 161 -1.91 -18.57 6.11
CA ASP A 161 -1.93 -19.95 6.62
C ASP A 161 -2.74 -20.16 7.91
N GLY A 162 -3.91 -19.52 7.99
CA GLY A 162 -4.80 -19.66 9.15
C GLY A 162 -4.35 -18.87 10.40
N ALA A 163 -3.48 -17.89 10.24
CA ALA A 163 -3.09 -16.95 11.27
C ALA A 163 -3.16 -15.50 10.77
N LEU A 164 -3.18 -14.56 11.71
CA LEU A 164 -3.05 -13.14 11.48
C LEU A 164 -1.63 -12.71 11.71
N TRP A 165 -1.11 -11.97 10.75
CA TRP A 165 0.22 -11.41 10.73
C TRP A 165 0.12 -9.90 10.58
N VAL A 166 1.08 -9.19 11.16
CA VAL A 166 1.28 -7.78 10.91
C VAL A 166 2.55 -7.58 10.10
N GLU A 167 2.49 -6.70 9.11
CA GLU A 167 3.65 -6.22 8.38
C GLU A 167 4.29 -5.07 9.16
N VAL A 168 5.61 -5.11 9.37
CA VAL A 168 6.38 -4.12 10.13
C VAL A 168 7.48 -3.55 9.25
N GLU A 169 7.54 -2.22 9.15
CA GLU A 169 8.54 -1.44 8.40
C GLU A 169 8.64 -1.82 6.91
N ASP A 170 7.58 -2.37 6.31
CA ASP A 170 7.64 -2.95 4.95
C ASP A 170 8.71 -4.05 4.76
N GLU A 171 9.27 -4.57 5.85
CA GLU A 171 10.47 -5.41 5.84
C GLU A 171 10.24 -6.82 6.37
N ARG A 172 9.29 -7.01 7.28
CA ARG A 172 9.05 -8.30 7.92
C ARG A 172 7.59 -8.51 8.30
N LEU A 173 7.20 -9.77 8.41
CA LEU A 173 5.92 -10.20 8.94
C LEU A 173 6.10 -10.76 10.35
N VAL A 174 5.21 -10.38 11.26
CA VAL A 174 5.14 -10.92 12.64
C VAL A 174 3.80 -11.59 12.84
N LYS A 175 3.80 -12.87 13.21
CA LYS A 175 2.58 -13.63 13.51
C LYS A 175 2.09 -13.23 14.89
N VAL A 176 0.82 -12.82 14.97
CA VAL A 176 0.25 -12.26 16.20
C VAL A 176 -0.82 -13.16 16.78
N ALA A 177 -1.79 -13.58 15.98
CA ALA A 177 -2.98 -14.24 16.48
C ALA A 177 -3.44 -15.40 15.58
N THR A 178 -4.15 -16.35 16.18
CA THR A 178 -4.96 -17.32 15.43
C THR A 178 -6.25 -16.66 14.96
N LEU A 179 -6.94 -17.25 13.97
CA LEU A 179 -8.27 -16.77 13.55
C LEU A 179 -9.34 -16.91 14.64
N ALA A 180 -9.07 -17.66 15.71
CA ALA A 180 -9.98 -17.82 16.84
C ALA A 180 -9.84 -16.71 17.90
N GLY A 181 -8.98 -15.71 17.68
CA GLY A 181 -8.77 -14.63 18.64
C GLY A 181 -7.87 -15.00 19.81
N THR A 182 -6.97 -15.98 19.63
CA THR A 182 -5.97 -16.34 20.63
C THR A 182 -4.58 -15.90 20.17
N LEU A 183 -3.68 -15.62 21.11
CA LEU A 183 -2.27 -15.41 20.82
C LEU A 183 -1.71 -16.61 20.05
N ALA A 184 -1.01 -16.35 18.95
CA ALA A 184 -0.30 -17.38 18.19
C ALA A 184 1.08 -17.66 18.82
N GLU A 185 1.68 -18.80 18.47
CA GLU A 185 3.11 -18.98 18.74
C GLU A 185 3.92 -17.93 17.96
N PRO A 186 4.85 -17.21 18.62
CA PRO A 186 5.66 -16.18 17.98
C PRO A 186 6.40 -16.70 16.75
N GLU A 187 6.25 -15.98 15.64
CA GLU A 187 6.92 -16.30 14.39
C GLU A 187 7.23 -14.98 13.68
N VAL A 188 8.44 -14.87 13.13
CA VAL A 188 8.89 -13.72 12.35
C VAL A 188 9.42 -14.23 11.02
N ALA A 189 8.99 -13.61 9.94
CA ALA A 189 9.38 -13.95 8.59
C ALA A 189 9.96 -12.69 7.91
N ASP A 190 11.16 -12.79 7.34
CA ASP A 190 11.79 -11.68 6.62
C ASP A 190 11.07 -11.45 5.28
N GLY A 191 10.56 -10.25 4.99
CA GLY A 191 9.81 -9.90 3.78
C GLY A 191 8.35 -9.49 4.05
N LYS A 192 7.60 -9.19 2.98
CA LYS A 192 6.20 -8.70 3.02
C LYS A 192 5.16 -9.77 2.67
N LEU A 193 5.58 -10.86 2.02
CA LEU A 193 4.69 -11.91 1.55
C LEU A 193 5.25 -13.27 1.91
N LEU A 194 4.44 -14.14 2.52
CA LEU A 194 4.73 -15.56 2.66
C LEU A 194 3.99 -16.34 1.56
N ARG A 195 4.72 -17.21 0.86
CA ARG A 195 4.22 -18.00 -0.25
C ARG A 195 4.95 -19.35 -0.28
N ASP A 196 4.19 -20.44 -0.16
CA ASP A 196 4.73 -21.80 -0.26
C ASP A 196 5.92 -22.04 0.70
N GLY A 197 5.91 -21.38 1.87
CA GLY A 197 6.99 -21.40 2.87
C GLY A 197 8.18 -20.48 2.58
N ALA A 198 8.25 -19.88 1.39
CA ALA A 198 9.23 -18.84 1.06
C ALA A 198 8.67 -17.46 1.36
N THR A 199 9.55 -16.50 1.61
CA THR A 199 9.18 -15.10 1.79
C THR A 199 9.65 -14.26 0.62
N LEU A 200 8.84 -13.28 0.20
CA LEU A 200 9.25 -12.25 -0.73
C LEU A 200 9.47 -10.92 -0.03
N GLY A 201 10.67 -10.37 -0.19
CA GLY A 201 11.02 -9.00 0.18
C GLY A 201 11.00 -8.09 -1.04
N VAL A 202 10.84 -6.79 -0.80
CA VAL A 202 10.94 -5.76 -1.84
C VAL A 202 11.86 -4.66 -1.36
N LYS A 203 12.67 -4.12 -2.27
CA LYS A 203 13.55 -3.00 -2.00
C LYS A 203 13.55 -2.05 -3.18
N VAL A 204 13.47 -0.76 -2.90
CA VAL A 204 13.74 0.30 -3.88
C VAL A 204 15.26 0.36 -4.10
N ASN A 205 15.70 0.19 -5.35
CA ASN A 205 17.12 0.19 -5.72
C ASN A 205 17.43 1.32 -6.71
N GLY A 206 18.02 2.41 -6.23
CA GLY A 206 18.11 3.65 -6.99
C GLY A 206 16.74 4.31 -7.14
N ASP A 207 16.55 5.16 -8.15
CA ASP A 207 15.34 5.99 -8.20
C ASP A 207 14.15 5.26 -8.82
N ALA A 208 14.34 4.43 -9.84
CA ALA A 208 13.23 3.94 -10.68
C ALA A 208 13.08 2.40 -10.70
N THR A 209 13.61 1.70 -9.69
CA THR A 209 13.67 0.24 -9.71
C THR A 209 13.19 -0.37 -8.39
N LEU A 210 12.39 -1.44 -8.51
CA LEU A 210 12.10 -2.37 -7.42
C LEU A 210 12.83 -3.69 -7.66
N ASP A 211 13.65 -4.08 -6.69
CA ASP A 211 14.19 -5.43 -6.58
C ASP A 211 13.29 -6.25 -5.66
N ILE A 212 12.82 -7.39 -6.17
CA ILE A 212 12.05 -8.36 -5.41
C ILE A 212 12.95 -9.55 -5.16
N THR A 213 13.09 -9.93 -3.90
CA THR A 213 13.94 -11.05 -3.48
C THR A 213 13.09 -12.14 -2.84
N GLU A 214 13.52 -13.37 -2.98
CA GLU A 214 12.90 -14.55 -2.38
C GLU A 214 13.87 -15.21 -1.40
N SER A 215 13.42 -15.49 -0.18
CA SER A 215 14.15 -16.29 0.79
C SER A 215 13.37 -17.54 1.17
N ALA A 216 14.02 -18.70 1.23
CA ALA A 216 13.34 -19.95 1.60
C ALA A 216 13.14 -20.10 3.11
N ALA A 217 13.93 -19.37 3.92
CA ALA A 217 13.81 -19.34 5.37
C ALA A 217 14.44 -18.06 5.94
N ALA A 218 14.08 -17.73 7.18
CA ALA A 218 14.69 -16.62 7.90
C ALA A 218 16.22 -16.79 8.00
N GLY A 219 16.96 -15.73 7.66
CA GLY A 219 18.42 -15.73 7.65
C GLY A 219 19.11 -16.48 6.50
N GLU A 220 18.36 -17.09 5.57
CA GLU A 220 18.94 -17.58 4.32
C GLU A 220 19.26 -16.43 3.36
N THR A 221 20.22 -16.67 2.44
CA THR A 221 20.56 -15.66 1.43
C THR A 221 19.43 -15.53 0.43
N ALA A 222 18.77 -14.38 0.43
CA ALA A 222 17.71 -14.07 -0.50
C ALA A 222 18.23 -14.08 -1.95
N LYS A 223 17.47 -14.69 -2.86
CA LYS A 223 17.75 -14.73 -4.30
C LYS A 223 16.91 -13.67 -5.00
N THR A 224 17.43 -13.08 -6.07
CA THR A 224 16.61 -12.20 -6.92
C THR A 224 15.47 -12.99 -7.54
N PHE A 225 14.24 -12.57 -7.25
CA PHE A 225 13.02 -13.10 -7.84
C PHE A 225 12.63 -12.31 -9.09
N ALA A 226 12.62 -10.98 -8.98
CA ALA A 226 12.29 -10.09 -10.09
C ALA A 226 13.02 -8.74 -9.97
N HIS A 227 13.17 -8.07 -11.10
CA HIS A 227 13.72 -6.73 -11.22
C HIS A 227 12.75 -5.89 -12.07
N LEU A 228 12.10 -4.91 -11.45
CA LEU A 228 11.09 -4.08 -12.10
C LEU A 228 11.60 -2.66 -12.24
N THR A 229 11.74 -2.19 -13.46
CA THR A 229 12.05 -0.79 -13.76
C THR A 229 10.77 -0.02 -14.08
N PHE A 230 10.72 1.25 -13.69
CA PHE A 230 9.62 2.17 -13.91
C PHE A 230 10.11 3.41 -14.68
N PRO A 231 9.20 4.14 -15.36
CA PRO A 231 9.58 5.36 -16.08
C PRO A 231 9.91 6.53 -15.13
N GLU A 232 9.37 6.49 -13.91
CA GLU A 232 9.44 7.53 -12.89
C GLU A 232 10.09 6.99 -11.61
N ARG A 233 10.36 7.90 -10.67
CA ARG A 233 10.93 7.52 -9.38
C ARG A 233 9.92 6.67 -8.61
N VAL A 234 10.34 5.51 -8.13
CA VAL A 234 9.58 4.67 -7.22
C VAL A 234 9.67 5.28 -5.83
N ALA A 235 8.54 5.75 -5.32
CA ALA A 235 8.40 6.23 -3.96
C ALA A 235 8.43 5.04 -2.97
N GLU A 236 7.57 4.06 -3.22
CA GLU A 236 7.40 2.88 -2.36
C GLU A 236 6.67 1.74 -3.09
N CYS A 237 6.67 0.55 -2.47
CA CYS A 237 5.87 -0.60 -2.88
C CYS A 237 4.66 -0.74 -1.94
N THR A 238 3.48 -0.30 -2.40
CA THR A 238 2.24 -0.26 -1.59
C THR A 238 1.53 -1.62 -1.50
N LEU A 239 1.85 -2.57 -2.38
CA LEU A 239 1.33 -3.93 -2.31
C LEU A 239 2.36 -4.93 -2.83
N LEU A 240 2.61 -5.98 -2.05
CA LEU A 240 3.23 -7.22 -2.51
C LEU A 240 2.34 -8.38 -2.07
N ALA A 241 1.69 -9.06 -3.02
CA ALA A 241 0.69 -10.08 -2.70
C ALA A 241 0.71 -11.28 -3.64
N SER A 242 0.25 -12.43 -3.13
CA SER A 242 -0.05 -13.59 -3.96
C SER A 242 -1.39 -13.40 -4.66
N GLY A 243 -1.38 -13.50 -5.99
CA GLY A 243 -2.57 -13.58 -6.81
C GLY A 243 -2.98 -15.03 -7.12
N PRO A 244 -4.09 -15.23 -7.84
CA PRO A 244 -4.51 -16.54 -8.32
C PRO A 244 -3.42 -17.26 -9.12
N ASN A 245 -3.39 -18.59 -9.02
CA ASN A 245 -2.43 -19.47 -9.73
C ASN A 245 -0.95 -19.18 -9.39
N GLY A 246 -0.67 -18.66 -8.20
CA GLY A 246 0.70 -18.35 -7.76
C GLY A 246 1.33 -17.17 -8.50
N ARG A 247 0.53 -16.26 -9.04
CA ARG A 247 1.05 -14.98 -9.53
C ARG A 247 1.53 -14.13 -8.36
N VAL A 248 2.49 -13.25 -8.60
CA VAL A 248 2.86 -12.20 -7.66
C VAL A 248 2.35 -10.88 -8.21
N LEU A 249 1.64 -10.13 -7.37
CA LEU A 249 1.09 -8.83 -7.70
C LEU A 249 1.87 -7.78 -6.91
N VAL A 250 2.34 -6.77 -7.63
CA VAL A 250 3.19 -5.71 -7.09
C VAL A 250 2.53 -4.38 -7.44
N VAL A 251 2.33 -3.50 -6.47
CA VAL A 251 1.95 -2.11 -6.76
C VAL A 251 3.06 -1.18 -6.31
N ALA A 252 3.58 -0.40 -7.25
CA ALA A 252 4.53 0.66 -7.00
C ALA A 252 3.80 2.01 -7.03
N ARG A 253 4.06 2.87 -6.04
CA ARG A 253 3.76 4.30 -6.13
C ARG A 253 4.95 4.99 -6.77
N LEU A 254 4.67 5.80 -7.78
CA LEU A 254 5.64 6.56 -8.54
C LEU A 254 5.42 8.05 -8.28
N ASP A 255 6.52 8.77 -8.11
CA ASP A 255 6.53 10.22 -7.98
C ASP A 255 7.14 10.81 -9.26
N ALA A 256 6.39 11.67 -9.95
CA ALA A 256 6.96 12.45 -11.03
C ALA A 256 7.96 13.48 -10.49
N GLU A 257 9.06 13.70 -11.23
CA GLU A 257 9.97 14.79 -10.89
C GLU A 257 9.26 16.13 -11.06
N GLN A 258 9.13 16.88 -9.97
CA GLN A 258 8.49 18.18 -9.99
C GLN A 258 9.51 19.30 -10.23
N ALA A 259 9.18 20.20 -11.16
CA ALA A 259 9.97 21.42 -11.37
C ALA A 259 9.77 22.45 -10.24
N ASP A 260 8.61 22.41 -9.57
CA ASP A 260 8.20 23.35 -8.53
C ASP A 260 7.76 22.58 -7.28
N PRO A 261 8.47 22.71 -6.14
CA PRO A 261 8.14 21.99 -4.91
C PRO A 261 6.84 22.46 -4.24
N GLU A 262 6.20 23.55 -4.71
CA GLU A 262 4.90 24.01 -4.22
C GLU A 262 3.71 23.33 -4.93
N GLN A 263 3.95 22.57 -6.01
CA GLN A 263 2.89 21.82 -6.70
C GLN A 263 2.57 20.52 -5.96
N ASP A 264 1.31 20.10 -6.01
CA ASP A 264 0.92 18.78 -5.53
C ASP A 264 1.68 17.69 -6.31
N LEU A 265 2.22 16.70 -5.59
CA LEU A 265 2.93 15.57 -6.18
C LEU A 265 2.03 14.88 -7.21
N ASP A 266 2.52 14.76 -8.44
CA ASP A 266 1.86 13.94 -9.46
C ASP A 266 2.23 12.49 -9.18
N GLU A 267 1.38 11.84 -8.39
CA GLU A 267 1.55 10.46 -7.95
C GLU A 267 0.81 9.50 -8.89
N THR A 268 1.52 8.52 -9.44
CA THR A 268 0.92 7.43 -10.21
C THR A 268 1.10 6.10 -9.49
N GLN A 269 0.11 5.23 -9.55
CA GLN A 269 0.22 3.86 -9.07
C GLN A 269 0.28 2.88 -10.24
N VAL A 270 1.25 1.97 -10.23
CA VAL A 270 1.41 0.95 -11.27
C VAL A 270 1.32 -0.43 -10.65
N LEU A 271 0.28 -1.18 -11.04
CA LEU A 271 0.12 -2.60 -10.77
C LEU A 271 0.87 -3.42 -11.80
N VAL A 272 1.76 -4.30 -11.33
CA VAL A 272 2.53 -5.24 -12.13
C VAL A 272 2.14 -6.66 -11.74
N SER A 273 1.88 -7.51 -12.73
CA SER A 273 1.68 -8.94 -12.52
C SER A 273 2.90 -9.73 -12.96
N LEU A 274 3.42 -10.55 -12.06
CA LEU A 274 4.50 -11.49 -12.31
C LEU A 274 3.95 -12.91 -12.31
N ASP A 275 4.48 -13.76 -13.19
CA ASP A 275 4.23 -15.19 -13.10
C ASP A 275 4.98 -15.83 -11.91
N PRO A 276 4.74 -17.12 -11.60
CA PRO A 276 5.45 -17.81 -10.52
C PRO A 276 6.98 -17.79 -10.60
N SER A 277 7.57 -17.48 -11.76
CA SER A 277 9.02 -17.41 -11.96
C SER A 277 9.58 -15.98 -11.82
N GLY A 278 8.75 -15.02 -11.44
CA GLY A 278 9.13 -13.60 -11.32
C GLY A 278 9.15 -12.85 -12.64
N LYS A 279 8.71 -13.48 -13.74
CA LYS A 279 8.67 -12.82 -15.04
C LYS A 279 7.40 -11.98 -15.17
N GLU A 280 7.58 -10.71 -15.47
CA GLU A 280 6.51 -9.76 -15.75
C GLU A 280 5.62 -10.22 -16.92
N GLN A 281 4.30 -10.22 -16.69
CA GLN A 281 3.27 -10.56 -17.67
C GLN A 281 2.63 -9.31 -18.24
N TRP A 282 2.25 -8.35 -17.39
CA TRP A 282 1.57 -7.12 -17.77
C TRP A 282 1.68 -6.05 -16.69
N ARG A 283 1.36 -4.80 -17.06
CA ARG A 283 1.20 -3.66 -16.14
C ARG A 283 -0.11 -2.90 -16.35
N SER A 284 -0.73 -2.43 -15.29
CA SER A 284 -1.87 -1.51 -15.34
C SER A 284 -1.61 -0.28 -14.47
N VAL A 285 -2.05 0.87 -14.93
CA VAL A 285 -2.13 2.07 -14.09
C VAL A 285 -3.37 1.95 -13.20
N LEU A 286 -3.20 2.22 -11.91
CA LEU A 286 -4.27 2.38 -10.94
C LEU A 286 -4.56 3.88 -10.76
N PRO A 287 -5.76 4.25 -10.29
CA PRO A 287 -6.04 5.63 -9.88
C PRO A 287 -5.02 6.13 -8.84
N PRO A 288 -4.77 7.44 -8.78
CA PRO A 288 -3.93 8.01 -7.73
C PRO A 288 -4.50 7.72 -6.34
N LEU A 289 -3.63 7.72 -5.34
CA LEU A 289 -4.00 7.54 -3.95
C LEU A 289 -4.94 8.66 -3.48
N PRO A 290 -5.74 8.41 -2.44
CA PRO A 290 -6.58 9.45 -1.83
C PRO A 290 -5.70 10.59 -1.28
N GLY A 291 -5.69 11.73 -1.96
CA GLY A 291 -4.77 12.84 -1.61
C GLY A 291 -5.12 13.61 -0.34
N LEU A 292 -6.37 13.53 0.14
CA LEU A 292 -6.80 14.28 1.33
C LEU A 292 -7.05 13.39 2.55
N VAL A 293 -7.55 12.17 2.33
CA VAL A 293 -7.98 11.29 3.41
C VAL A 293 -6.93 10.21 3.63
N ARG A 294 -6.46 10.07 4.88
CA ARG A 294 -5.53 9.00 5.23
C ARG A 294 -6.19 7.65 5.02
N SER A 295 -5.71 6.89 4.04
CA SER A 295 -5.99 5.46 3.91
C SER A 295 -4.76 4.69 4.37
N TYR A 296 -4.98 3.66 5.17
CA TYR A 296 -3.91 2.85 5.74
C TYR A 296 -3.45 1.78 4.74
N ARG A 297 -4.40 1.10 4.09
CA ARG A 297 -4.12 0.08 3.07
C ARG A 297 -5.00 0.28 1.83
N PRO A 298 -4.61 1.20 0.93
CA PRO A 298 -5.44 1.64 -0.18
C PRO A 298 -5.56 0.60 -1.29
N VAL A 299 -4.67 -0.39 -1.37
CA VAL A 299 -4.71 -1.45 -2.39
C VAL A 299 -4.71 -2.82 -1.74
N ARG A 300 -5.62 -3.71 -2.17
CA ARG A 300 -5.74 -5.08 -1.66
C ARG A 300 -6.09 -6.07 -2.76
N VAL A 301 -5.71 -7.34 -2.55
CA VAL A 301 -6.20 -8.47 -3.33
C VAL A 301 -7.43 -9.03 -2.64
N GLY A 302 -8.56 -9.09 -3.33
CA GLY A 302 -9.79 -9.69 -2.83
C GLY A 302 -9.67 -11.21 -2.74
N ALA A 303 -10.50 -11.84 -1.90
CA ALA A 303 -10.60 -13.30 -1.85
C ALA A 303 -11.17 -13.90 -3.15
N ASP A 304 -11.78 -13.06 -4.00
CA ASP A 304 -12.19 -13.39 -5.38
C ASP A 304 -11.01 -13.36 -6.39
N GLY A 305 -9.81 -13.02 -5.95
CA GLY A 305 -8.58 -13.00 -6.73
C GLY A 305 -8.32 -11.71 -7.52
N ASN A 306 -9.20 -10.70 -7.42
CA ASN A 306 -9.04 -9.44 -8.13
C ASN A 306 -8.25 -8.42 -7.29
N VAL A 307 -7.67 -7.41 -7.96
CA VAL A 307 -7.00 -6.30 -7.27
C VAL A 307 -7.99 -5.14 -7.15
N TYR A 308 -8.05 -4.56 -5.96
CA TYR A 308 -8.90 -3.44 -5.64
C TYR A 308 -8.07 -2.28 -5.14
N ALA A 309 -8.43 -1.06 -5.53
CA ALA A 309 -7.81 0.16 -5.02
C ALA A 309 -8.87 1.16 -4.58
N LEU A 310 -8.76 1.62 -3.33
CA LEU A 310 -9.52 2.70 -2.73
C LEU A 310 -8.87 4.04 -3.10
N THR A 311 -9.68 4.95 -3.62
CA THR A 311 -9.33 6.35 -3.86
C THR A 311 -10.46 7.24 -3.32
N THR A 312 -10.16 8.52 -3.08
CA THR A 312 -11.15 9.48 -2.58
C THR A 312 -11.10 10.76 -3.39
N SER A 313 -12.26 11.38 -3.54
CA SER A 313 -12.43 12.73 -4.09
C SER A 313 -13.01 13.65 -3.02
N ASP A 314 -13.36 14.89 -3.39
CA ASP A 314 -14.06 15.79 -2.47
C ASP A 314 -15.47 15.33 -2.08
N THR A 315 -16.06 14.40 -2.81
CA THR A 315 -17.49 14.05 -2.66
C THR A 315 -17.75 12.57 -2.43
N SER A 316 -16.76 11.71 -2.65
CA SER A 316 -16.95 10.26 -2.57
C SER A 316 -15.66 9.50 -2.32
N ALA A 317 -15.79 8.32 -1.73
CA ALA A 317 -14.78 7.26 -1.82
C ALA A 317 -15.17 6.31 -2.95
N THR A 318 -14.18 5.92 -3.76
CA THR A 318 -14.37 5.01 -4.89
C THR A 318 -13.39 3.85 -4.76
N ILE A 319 -13.91 2.63 -4.93
CA ILE A 319 -13.09 1.44 -5.06
C ILE A 319 -13.14 1.00 -6.52
N VAL A 320 -11.97 0.96 -7.15
CA VAL A 320 -11.79 0.39 -8.49
C VAL A 320 -11.34 -1.06 -8.40
N LYS A 321 -11.63 -1.82 -9.45
CA LYS A 321 -11.29 -3.23 -9.61
C LYS A 321 -10.45 -3.43 -10.86
N VAL A 322 -9.40 -4.22 -10.75
CA VAL A 322 -8.62 -4.77 -11.85
C VAL A 322 -8.80 -6.28 -11.84
N THR A 323 -9.12 -6.87 -12.99
CA THR A 323 -9.30 -8.32 -13.16
C THR A 323 -8.04 -8.93 -13.80
N PRO A 324 -7.15 -9.59 -13.02
CA PRO A 324 -5.82 -10.04 -13.44
C PRO A 324 -5.75 -11.12 -14.54
#